data_AF-A0A918A0F6-F1
#
_entry.id   AF-A0A918A0F6-F1
#
_cell.length_a   1.000
_cell.length_b   1.000
_cell.length_c   1.000
_cell.angle_alpha   90.00
_cell.angle_beta   90.00
_cell.angle_gamma   90.00
#
_symmetry.space_group_name_H-M   'P 1'
#
loop_
_entity.id
_entity.type
_entity.pdbx_description
1 polymer ?
#
loop_
_entity_poly.entity_id
_entity_poly.type
_entity_poly.pdbx_seq_one_letter_code
_entity_poly.pdbx_strand_id
1 'polypeptide(L)'
;MGYLMQAAKAAAAAVAATLAGWRLFESLYVWADHAADTEVDSGQSEWFAGTTQYLVANATGWVFLPVAVWGLLRLIRVRGNHLAIIISAFVWVAFTAPHLVGSHPSPATVVAWVAVQTAATAAASVAQSAVTPANKAMR
;
A
#
# COMPACT_ATOMS: atom_id res chain seq x y z
N MET A 1 20.39 18.87 3.08
CA MET A 1 19.05 19.27 2.57
C MET A 1 18.45 18.30 1.55
N GLY A 2 19.17 17.82 0.53
CA GLY A 2 18.59 16.96 -0.52
C GLY A 2 17.91 15.68 -0.03
N TYR A 3 18.47 14.99 0.97
CA TYR A 3 17.93 13.74 1.50
C TYR A 3 16.61 13.93 2.29
N LEU A 4 16.46 15.03 3.05
CA LEU A 4 15.21 15.32 3.77
C LEU A 4 14.07 15.65 2.81
N MET A 5 14.34 16.43 1.76
CA MET A 5 13.37 16.72 0.71
C MET A 5 12.95 15.44 -0.03
N GLN A 6 13.91 14.54 -0.31
CA GLN A 6 13.61 13.25 -0.91
C GLN A 6 12.75 12.38 0.01
N ALA A 7 13.04 12.34 1.31
CA ALA A 7 12.25 11.60 2.29
C ALA A 7 10.83 12.15 2.43
N ALA A 8 10.66 13.48 2.46
CA ALA A 8 9.35 14.13 2.50
C ALA A 8 8.50 13.79 1.26
N LYS A 9 9.12 13.84 0.07
CA LYS A 9 8.46 13.43 -1.18
C LYS A 9 8.06 11.96 -1.19
N ALA A 10 8.93 11.09 -0.66
CA ALA A 10 8.64 9.67 -0.56
C ALA A 10 7.49 9.37 0.40
N ALA A 11 7.49 10.04 1.56
CA ALA A 11 6.41 9.95 2.52
C ALA A 11 5.08 10.44 1.91
N ALA A 12 5.07 11.59 1.24
CA ALA A 12 3.87 12.11 0.58
C ALA A 12 3.34 11.14 -0.50
N ALA A 13 4.23 10.53 -1.29
CA ALA A 13 3.85 9.52 -2.27
C ALA A 13 3.25 8.27 -1.61
N ALA A 14 3.83 7.79 -0.52
CA ALA A 14 3.31 6.65 0.23
C ALA A 14 1.95 6.95 0.87
N VAL A 15 1.75 8.15 1.44
CA VAL A 15 0.46 8.57 1.98
C VAL A 15 -0.62 8.59 0.91
N ALA A 16 -0.35 9.24 -0.23
CA ALA A 16 -1.28 9.30 -1.34
C ALA A 16 -1.61 7.90 -1.89
N ALA A 17 -0.60 7.04 -2.06
CA ALA A 17 -0.80 5.66 -2.48
C ALA A 17 -1.60 4.84 -1.46
N THR A 18 -1.37 5.05 -0.16
CA THR A 18 -2.08 4.35 0.92
C THR A 18 -3.55 4.75 0.95
N LEU A 19 -3.85 6.04 0.81
CA LEU A 19 -5.24 6.52 0.77
C LEU A 19 -5.98 6.04 -0.49
N ALA A 20 -5.32 6.08 -1.65
CA ALA A 20 -5.87 5.55 -2.89
C ALA A 20 -6.07 4.02 -2.80
N GLY A 21 -5.09 3.32 -2.23
CA GLY A 21 -5.13 1.88 -2.00
C GLY A 21 -6.25 1.49 -1.06
N TRP A 22 -6.46 2.24 0.02
CA TRP A 22 -7.57 2.04 0.95
C TRP A 22 -8.92 2.19 0.25
N ARG A 23 -9.13 3.24 -0.56
CA ARG A 23 -10.37 3.42 -1.32
C ARG A 23 -10.62 2.31 -2.33
N LEU A 24 -9.56 1.85 -3.00
CA LEU A 24 -9.64 0.70 -3.90
C LEU A 24 -10.03 -0.57 -3.12
N PHE A 25 -9.41 -0.79 -1.96
CA PHE A 25 -9.66 -1.94 -1.10
C PHE A 25 -11.11 -1.96 -0.59
N GLU A 26 -11.60 -0.82 -0.10
CA GLU A 26 -12.99 -0.62 0.31
C GLU A 26 -13.97 -0.98 -0.82
N SER A 27 -13.71 -0.48 -2.03
CA SER A 27 -14.57 -0.75 -3.20
C SER A 27 -14.55 -2.23 -3.62
N LEU A 28 -13.37 -2.88 -3.56
CA LEU A 28 -13.21 -4.29 -3.91
C LEU A 28 -13.85 -5.20 -2.87
N TYR A 29 -13.84 -4.82 -1.59
CA TYR A 29 -14.53 -5.59 -0.56
C TYR A 29 -16.04 -5.48 -0.69
N VAL A 30 -16.58 -4.28 -1.00
CA VAL A 30 -18.01 -4.15 -1.32
C VAL A 30 -18.39 -5.05 -2.49
N TRP A 31 -17.57 -5.11 -3.54
CA TRP A 31 -17.78 -6.04 -4.65
C TRP A 31 -17.72 -7.51 -4.22
N ALA A 32 -16.76 -7.88 -3.38
CA ALA A 32 -16.62 -9.25 -2.86
C ALA A 32 -17.81 -9.64 -1.98
N ASP A 33 -18.30 -8.73 -1.13
CA ASP A 33 -19.47 -8.91 -0.28
C ASP A 33 -20.71 -9.22 -1.14
N HIS A 34 -20.97 -8.42 -2.19
CA HIS A 34 -22.10 -8.68 -3.13
C HIS A 34 -21.97 -10.03 -3.85
N ALA A 35 -20.75 -10.43 -4.21
CA ALA A 35 -20.52 -11.71 -4.85
C ALA A 35 -20.75 -12.88 -3.87
N ALA A 36 -20.33 -12.72 -2.61
CA ALA A 36 -20.57 -13.70 -1.55
C ALA A 36 -22.07 -13.90 -1.31
N ASP A 37 -22.83 -12.81 -1.19
CA ASP A 37 -24.29 -12.87 -1.00
C ASP A 37 -24.98 -13.64 -2.14
N THR A 38 -24.56 -13.38 -3.38
CA THR A 38 -25.09 -14.08 -4.56
C THR A 38 -24.77 -15.59 -4.53
N GLU A 39 -23.58 -15.97 -4.06
CA GLU A 39 -23.17 -17.36 -3.95
C GLU A 39 -23.96 -18.09 -2.85
N VAL A 40 -24.19 -17.44 -1.71
CA VAL A 40 -25.02 -17.97 -0.62
C VAL A 40 -26.46 -18.19 -1.10
N ASP A 41 -27.05 -17.20 -1.77
CA ASP A 41 -28.40 -17.32 -2.35
C ASP A 41 -28.52 -18.46 -3.36
N SER A 42 -27.42 -18.78 -4.07
CA SER A 42 -27.35 -19.90 -5.01
C SER A 42 -27.14 -21.28 -4.35
N GLY A 43 -27.08 -21.33 -3.02
CA GLY A 43 -26.96 -22.56 -2.24
C GLY A 43 -25.52 -22.97 -1.88
N GLN A 44 -24.53 -22.09 -2.07
CA GLN A 44 -23.21 -22.31 -1.48
C GLN A 44 -23.21 -22.12 0.04
N SER A 45 -22.28 -22.77 0.72
CA SER A 45 -22.07 -22.54 2.15
C SER A 45 -21.49 -21.15 2.41
N GLU A 46 -22.07 -20.43 3.37
CA GLU A 46 -21.61 -19.12 3.85
C GLU A 46 -20.10 -19.08 4.18
N TRP A 47 -19.53 -20.20 4.63
CA TRP A 47 -18.12 -20.32 5.01
C TRP A 47 -17.13 -20.13 3.86
N PHE A 48 -17.55 -20.39 2.62
CA PHE A 48 -16.66 -20.31 1.45
C PHE A 48 -17.09 -19.26 0.43
N ALA A 49 -18.29 -18.71 0.57
CA ALA A 49 -18.82 -17.71 -0.34
C ALA A 49 -17.90 -16.47 -0.40
N GLY A 50 -17.59 -16.01 -1.62
CA GLY A 50 -16.76 -14.84 -1.85
C GLY A 50 -15.26 -15.04 -1.64
N THR A 51 -14.79 -16.23 -1.24
CA THR A 51 -13.36 -16.47 -0.91
C THR A 51 -12.43 -16.05 -2.05
N THR A 52 -12.78 -16.42 -3.29
CA THR A 52 -11.97 -16.09 -4.48
C THR A 52 -11.93 -14.56 -4.68
N GLN A 53 -13.05 -13.89 -4.47
CA GLN A 53 -13.22 -12.45 -4.65
C GLN A 53 -12.42 -11.68 -3.60
N TYR A 54 -12.43 -12.11 -2.33
CA TYR A 54 -11.56 -11.54 -1.29
C TYR A 54 -10.07 -11.76 -1.59
N LEU A 55 -9.68 -12.93 -2.10
CA LEU A 55 -8.29 -13.18 -2.51
C LEU A 55 -7.87 -12.25 -3.67
N VAL A 56 -8.75 -12.05 -4.66
CA VAL A 56 -8.53 -11.12 -5.78
C VAL A 56 -8.44 -9.68 -5.27
N ALA A 57 -9.30 -9.28 -4.32
CA ALA A 57 -9.27 -7.94 -3.72
C ALA A 57 -7.92 -7.68 -3.03
N ASN A 58 -7.44 -8.65 -2.25
CA ASN A 58 -6.15 -8.56 -1.56
C ASN A 58 -4.97 -8.54 -2.53
N ALA A 59 -4.93 -9.48 -3.49
CA ALA A 59 -3.89 -9.53 -4.50
C ALA A 59 -3.81 -8.21 -5.30
N THR A 60 -4.97 -7.64 -5.65
CA THR A 60 -5.05 -6.34 -6.33
C THR A 60 -4.45 -5.23 -5.45
N GLY A 61 -4.81 -5.18 -4.17
CA GLY A 61 -4.23 -4.23 -3.22
C GLY A 61 -2.71 -4.37 -3.09
N TRP A 62 -2.20 -5.60 -3.00
CA TRP A 62 -0.77 -5.88 -2.86
C TRP A 62 0.06 -5.48 -4.07
N VAL A 63 -0.51 -5.60 -5.27
CA VAL A 63 0.13 -5.13 -6.52
C VAL A 63 -0.02 -3.63 -6.67
N PHE A 64 -1.19 -3.07 -6.33
CA PHE A 64 -1.49 -1.66 -6.51
C PHE A 64 -0.51 -0.75 -5.78
N LEU A 65 -0.27 -0.99 -4.49
CA LEU A 65 0.49 -0.05 -3.68
C LEU A 65 1.94 0.16 -4.14
N PRO A 66 2.79 -0.87 -4.37
CA PRO A 66 4.15 -0.66 -4.87
C PRO A 66 4.17 0.06 -6.23
N VAL A 67 3.20 -0.25 -7.11
CA VAL A 67 3.08 0.40 -8.42
C VAL A 67 2.68 1.87 -8.26
N ALA A 68 1.72 2.18 -7.39
CA ALA A 68 1.27 3.54 -7.11
C ALA A 68 2.39 4.39 -6.48
N VAL A 69 3.10 3.86 -5.47
CA VAL A 69 4.24 4.55 -4.85
C VAL A 69 5.33 4.80 -5.89
N TRP A 70 5.68 3.78 -6.70
CA TRP A 70 6.65 3.94 -7.77
C TRP A 70 6.21 5.01 -8.79
N GLY A 71 4.97 4.96 -9.26
CA GLY A 71 4.41 5.92 -10.22
C GLY A 71 4.42 7.35 -9.68
N LEU A 72 3.98 7.55 -8.43
CA LEU A 72 3.98 8.85 -7.76
C LEU A 72 5.40 9.40 -7.56
N LEU A 73 6.36 8.56 -7.16
CA LEU A 73 7.77 8.95 -7.06
C LEU A 73 8.33 9.41 -8.41
N ARG A 74 7.99 8.70 -9.51
CA ARG A 74 8.38 9.08 -10.87
C ARG A 74 7.76 10.40 -11.29
N LEU A 75 6.48 10.62 -10.97
CA LEU A 75 5.76 11.85 -11.25
C LEU A 75 6.42 13.07 -10.59
N ILE A 76 6.84 12.94 -9.33
CA ILE A 76 7.53 14.01 -8.57
C ILE A 76 9.06 14.04 -8.77
N ARG A 77 9.54 13.34 -9.80
CA ARG A 77 10.95 13.28 -10.27
C ARG A 77 11.93 12.74 -9.22
N VAL A 78 11.49 11.87 -8.32
CA VAL A 78 12.36 11.14 -7.39
C VAL A 78 12.77 9.81 -8.02
N ARG A 79 14.07 9.58 -8.18
CA ARG A 79 14.63 8.34 -8.74
C ARG A 79 15.49 7.63 -7.70
N GLY A 80 15.61 6.31 -7.85
CA GLY A 80 16.49 5.51 -7.01
C GLY A 80 16.00 5.31 -5.58
N ASN A 81 14.71 5.49 -5.27
CA ASN A 81 14.18 5.30 -3.91
C ASN A 81 13.49 3.93 -3.77
N HIS A 82 14.22 2.87 -4.08
CA HIS A 82 13.71 1.50 -4.15
C HIS A 82 13.37 0.94 -2.77
N LEU A 83 14.16 1.27 -1.75
CA LEU A 83 13.93 0.82 -0.38
C LEU A 83 12.61 1.39 0.17
N ALA A 84 12.30 2.65 -0.13
CA ALA A 84 11.02 3.26 0.22
C ALA A 84 9.83 2.51 -0.41
N ILE A 85 9.93 2.11 -1.68
CA ILE A 85 8.89 1.32 -2.36
C ILE A 85 8.73 -0.05 -1.69
N ILE A 86 9.84 -0.74 -1.43
CA ILE A 86 9.83 -2.09 -0.82
C ILE A 86 9.22 -2.04 0.58
N ILE A 87 9.71 -1.13 1.44
CA ILE A 87 9.20 -1.00 2.81
C ILE A 87 7.72 -0.61 2.81
N SER A 88 7.32 0.32 1.94
CA SER A 88 5.91 0.71 1.85
C SER A 88 5.01 -0.44 1.42
N ALA A 89 5.47 -1.30 0.50
CA ALA A 89 4.76 -2.51 0.11
C ALA A 89 4.65 -3.52 1.26
N PHE A 90 5.74 -3.76 2.00
CA PHE A 90 5.72 -4.66 3.16
C PHE A 90 4.77 -4.17 4.25
N VAL A 91 4.80 -2.88 4.58
CA VAL A 91 3.90 -2.28 5.57
C VAL A 91 2.44 -2.46 5.15
N TRP A 92 2.13 -2.26 3.87
CA TRP A 92 0.79 -2.46 3.34
C TRP A 92 0.32 -3.92 3.42
N VAL A 93 1.18 -4.87 3.04
CA VAL A 93 0.85 -6.31 3.16
C VAL A 93 0.63 -6.67 4.63
N ALA A 94 1.49 -6.20 5.54
CA ALA A 94 1.35 -6.46 6.97
C ALA A 94 0.02 -5.93 7.54
N PHE A 95 -0.47 -4.81 7.01
CA PHE A 95 -1.74 -4.23 7.42
C PHE A 95 -2.97 -4.89 6.79
N THR A 96 -2.86 -5.38 5.56
CA THR A 96 -4.00 -5.97 4.84
C THR A 96 -4.12 -7.47 5.05
N ALA A 97 -3.03 -8.19 5.36
CA ALA A 97 -3.05 -9.64 5.58
C ALA A 97 -4.03 -10.10 6.70
N PRO A 98 -4.17 -9.40 7.84
CA PRO A 98 -5.18 -9.75 8.84
C PRO A 98 -6.62 -9.62 8.34
N HIS A 99 -6.84 -8.86 7.26
CA HIS A 99 -8.16 -8.61 6.68
C HIS A 99 -8.48 -9.53 5.51
N LEU A 100 -7.67 -10.57 5.23
CA LEU A 100 -7.84 -11.51 4.11
C LEU A 100 -9.24 -12.12 4.02
N VAL A 101 -9.97 -12.21 5.15
CA VAL A 101 -11.35 -12.68 5.20
C VAL A 101 -12.16 -11.79 6.15
N GLY A 102 -13.15 -11.08 5.61
CA GLY A 102 -14.32 -10.62 6.36
C GLY A 102 -14.21 -9.40 7.27
N SER A 103 -13.19 -8.54 7.17
CA SER A 103 -13.16 -7.30 7.98
C SER A 103 -12.71 -6.06 7.21
N HIS A 104 -13.58 -5.05 7.20
CA HIS A 104 -13.26 -3.72 6.69
C HIS A 104 -12.44 -2.94 7.74
N PRO A 105 -11.33 -2.29 7.35
CA PRO A 105 -10.55 -1.49 8.28
C PRO A 105 -11.32 -0.24 8.72
N SER A 106 -11.36 0.01 10.03
CA SER A 106 -12.00 1.21 10.58
C SER A 106 -11.25 2.50 10.18
N PRO A 107 -11.89 3.68 10.22
CA PRO A 107 -11.19 4.95 9.97
C PRO A 107 -9.96 5.16 10.87
N ALA A 108 -10.03 4.73 12.13
CA ALA A 108 -8.89 4.81 13.06
C ALA A 108 -7.72 3.92 12.61
N THR A 109 -8.03 2.74 12.06
CA THR A 109 -7.06 1.81 11.48
C THR A 109 -6.36 2.46 10.28
N VAL A 110 -7.08 3.15 9.41
CA VAL A 110 -6.52 3.86 8.25
C VAL A 110 -5.58 4.99 8.67
N VAL A 111 -5.95 5.76 9.71
CA VAL A 111 -5.07 6.80 10.27
C VAL A 111 -3.76 6.18 10.77
N ALA A 112 -3.83 5.05 11.47
CA ALA A 112 -2.63 4.33 11.92
C ALA A 112 -1.79 3.83 10.73
N TRP A 113 -2.42 3.31 9.67
CA TRP A 113 -1.72 2.89 8.46
C TRP A 113 -0.98 4.04 7.79
N VAL A 114 -1.63 5.20 7.65
CA VAL A 114 -1.03 6.42 7.09
C VAL A 114 0.16 6.88 7.94
N ALA A 115 0.02 6.89 9.27
CA ALA A 115 1.09 7.29 10.18
C ALA A 115 2.32 6.36 10.05
N VAL A 116 2.10 5.04 10.08
CA VAL A 116 3.18 4.05 9.95
C VAL A 116 3.80 4.10 8.56
N GLN A 117 3.01 4.20 7.49
CA GLN A 117 3.51 4.34 6.13
C GLN A 117 4.39 5.57 5.96
N THR A 118 3.96 6.70 6.52
CA THR A 118 4.72 7.96 6.52
C THR A 118 6.08 7.75 7.18
N ALA A 119 6.08 7.23 8.41
CA ALA A 119 7.30 7.06 9.19
C ALA A 119 8.25 6.04 8.56
N ALA A 120 7.74 4.86 8.19
CA ALA A 120 8.54 3.78 7.62
C ALA A 120 9.14 4.15 6.27
N THR A 121 8.36 4.80 5.39
CA THR A 121 8.83 5.21 4.06
C THR A 121 9.84 6.34 4.15
N ALA A 122 9.64 7.31 5.05
CA ALA A 122 10.60 8.38 5.29
C ALA A 122 11.93 7.82 5.82
N ALA A 123 11.87 6.93 6.82
CA ALA A 123 13.05 6.28 7.38
C ALA A 123 13.80 5.45 6.32
N ALA A 124 13.08 4.67 5.52
CA ALA A 124 13.64 3.91 4.41
C ALA A 124 14.34 4.81 3.38
N SER A 125 13.72 5.94 3.03
CA SER A 125 14.32 6.90 2.09
C SER A 125 15.59 7.54 2.65
N VAL A 126 15.63 7.87 3.94
CA VAL A 126 16.82 8.43 4.60
C VAL A 126 17.92 7.37 4.68
N ALA A 127 17.58 6.16 5.13
CA ALA A 127 18.51 5.04 5.22
C ALA A 127 19.15 4.77 3.86
N GLN A 128 18.36 4.66 2.79
CA GLN A 128 18.89 4.44 1.46
C GLN A 128 19.82 5.58 1.01
N SER A 129 19.47 6.83 1.30
CA SER A 129 20.31 7.98 0.97
C SER A 129 21.66 7.96 1.69
N ALA A 130 21.75 7.31 2.87
CA ALA A 130 23.00 7.17 3.61
C ALA A 130 23.92 6.09 3.03
N VAL A 131 23.37 5.02 2.47
CA VAL A 131 24.15 3.89 1.90
C VAL A 131 24.42 4.02 0.41
N THR A 132 23.68 4.88 -0.30
CA THR A 132 23.92 5.09 -1.73
C THR A 132 25.11 6.06 -1.87
N PRO A 133 26.27 5.63 -2.40
CA PRO A 133 27.42 6.51 -2.51
C PRO A 133 27.03 7.75 -3.32
N ALA A 134 27.34 8.92 -2.78
CA ALA A 134 27.16 10.18 -3.47
C ALA A 134 28.04 10.14 -4.72
N ASN A 135 27.46 9.75 -5.87
CA ASN A 135 28.11 9.84 -7.17
C ASN A 135 28.16 11.31 -7.63
N LYS A 136 28.67 12.18 -6.74
CA LYS A 136 28.78 13.63 -6.85
C LYS A 136 30.22 14.11 -6.59
N ALA A 137 31.19 13.24 -6.83
CA ALA A 137 32.60 13.65 -7.00
C ALA A 137 33.09 13.54 -8.45
N MET A 138 32.22 13.13 -9.40
CA MET A 138 32.60 12.98 -10.81
C MET A 138 31.43 13.33 -11.75
N ARG A 139 30.93 14.57 -11.73
CA ARG A 139 30.35 15.26 -12.89
C ARG A 139 30.39 16.76 -12.66
#